data_AF-A0A2G5QZP0-F1
#
_entry.id   AF-A0A2G5QZP0-F1
#
_cell.length_a   1.000
_cell.length_b   1.000
_cell.length_c   1.000
_cell.angle_alpha   90.00
_cell.angle_beta   90.00
_cell.angle_gamma   90.00
#
_symmetry.space_group_name_H-M   'P 1'
#
loop_
_entity.id
_entity.type
_entity.pdbx_description
1 polymer ?
#
loop_
_entity_poly.entity_id
_entity_poly.type
_entity_poly.pdbx_seq_one_letter_code
_entity_poly.pdbx_strand_id
1 'polypeptide(L)' 'MSNPMIPDDPRQTAIAEFEAGPVRARAEVSVTPAGVLAIGALITGLLLSTAAIVWAARRRR' A
#
# COMPACT_ATOMS: atom_id res chain seq x y z
N MET A 1 20.65 -35.96 6.16
CA MET A 1 19.69 -35.16 6.93
C MET A 1 19.34 -33.94 6.08
N SER A 2 18.13 -33.92 5.54
CA SER A 2 17.64 -32.94 4.59
C SER A 2 17.36 -31.62 5.31
N ASN A 3 18.04 -30.54 4.93
CA ASN A 3 17.79 -29.21 5.47
C ASN A 3 16.44 -28.70 4.92
N PRO A 4 15.48 -28.27 5.75
CA PRO A 4 14.21 -27.76 5.26
C PRO A 4 14.44 -26.43 4.50
N MET A 5 13.92 -26.35 3.28
CA MET A 5 13.87 -25.13 2.49
C MET A 5 13.12 -24.04 3.27
N ILE A 6 13.85 -23.06 3.77
CA ILE A 6 13.30 -21.75 4.12
C ILE A 6 13.16 -20.99 2.79
N PRO A 7 11.96 -20.53 2.40
CA PRO A 7 11.83 -19.70 1.21
C PRO A 7 12.41 -18.31 1.53
N ASP A 8 13.66 -18.07 1.14
CA ASP A 8 14.33 -16.76 1.21
C ASP A 8 13.85 -15.81 0.09
N ASP A 9 12.55 -15.79 -0.23
CA ASP A 9 12.02 -14.83 -1.20
C ASP A 9 11.42 -13.61 -0.47
N PRO A 10 12.13 -12.47 -0.38
CA PRO A 10 11.61 -11.24 0.21
C PRO A 10 10.53 -10.58 -0.66
N ARG A 11 10.15 -11.17 -1.80
CA ARG A 11 9.11 -10.65 -2.70
C ARG A 11 7.75 -11.12 -2.24
N GLN A 12 7.07 -10.25 -1.50
CA GLN A 12 5.68 -10.46 -1.11
C GLN A 12 4.77 -10.11 -2.31
N THR A 13 4.44 -11.10 -3.13
CA THR A 13 3.55 -10.91 -4.28
C THR A 13 2.13 -10.67 -3.80
N ALA A 14 1.65 -9.42 -3.89
CA ALA A 14 0.26 -9.08 -3.68
C ALA A 14 -0.48 -9.15 -5.02
N ILE A 15 -1.47 -10.03 -5.12
CA ILE A 15 -2.30 -10.14 -6.32
C ILE A 15 -3.42 -9.11 -6.18
N ALA A 16 -3.38 -8.06 -7.01
CA ALA A 16 -4.48 -7.11 -7.10
C ALA A 16 -5.43 -7.58 -8.22
N GLU A 17 -6.53 -8.22 -7.84
CA GLU A 17 -7.59 -8.61 -8.77
C GLU A 17 -8.61 -7.48 -8.89
N PHE A 18 -8.68 -6.88 -10.08
CA PHE A 18 -9.70 -5.88 -10.39
C PHE A 18 -10.73 -6.52 -11.31
N GLU A 19 -11.97 -6.64 -10.82
CA GLU A 19 -13.10 -7.15 -11.59
C GLU A 19 -14.04 -5.99 -11.93
N ALA A 20 -14.06 -5.59 -13.21
CA ALA A 20 -14.92 -4.52 -13.73
C ALA A 20 -15.79 -5.09 -14.85
N GLY A 21 -16.97 -5.62 -14.49
CA GLY A 21 -17.87 -6.27 -15.44
C GLY A 21 -17.24 -7.53 -16.07
N PRO A 22 -17.32 -7.75 -17.40
CA PRO A 22 -16.75 -8.94 -18.04
C PRO A 22 -15.22 -8.91 -18.17
N VAL A 23 -14.55 -7.84 -17.74
CA VAL A 23 -13.10 -7.67 -17.85
C VAL A 23 -12.44 -8.02 -16.53
N ARG A 24 -11.68 -9.11 -16.53
CA ARG A 24 -10.79 -9.52 -15.43
C ARG A 24 -9.38 -9.08 -15.76
N ALA A 25 -8.88 -8.05 -15.08
CA ALA A 25 -7.50 -7.61 -15.20
C ALA A 25 -6.73 -8.10 -13.97
N ARG A 26 -5.83 -9.08 -14.17
CA ARG A 26 -4.93 -9.56 -13.13
C ARG A 26 -3.61 -8.82 -13.25
N ALA A 27 -3.39 -7.84 -12.38
CA ALA A 27 -2.12 -7.15 -12.26
C ALA A 27 -1.31 -7.82 -11.15
N GLU A 28 -0.32 -8.62 -11.53
CA GLU A 28 0.65 -9.18 -10.58
C GLU A 28 1.70 -8.10 -10.31
N VAL A 29 1.54 -7.39 -9.20
CA VAL A 29 2.48 -6.35 -8.78
C VAL A 29 3.26 -6.88 -7.60
N SER A 30 4.53 -7.23 -7.83
CA SER A 30 5.45 -7.57 -6.75
C SER A 30 5.74 -6.31 -5.94
N VAL A 31 5.09 -6.17 -4.78
CA VAL A 31 5.33 -5.08 -3.85
C VAL A 31 6.45 -5.47 -2.88
N THR A 32 7.42 -4.59 -2.73
CA THR A 32 8.44 -4.74 -1.69
C THR A 32 7.91 -4.18 -0.37
N PRO A 33 8.35 -4.71 0.80
CA PRO A 33 7.98 -4.15 2.10
C PRO A 33 8.28 -2.64 2.22
N ALA A 34 9.38 -2.18 1.60
CA ALA A 34 9.73 -0.77 1.52
C ALA A 34 8.71 0.04 0.69
N GLY A 35 8.17 -0.52 -0.39
CA GLY A 35 7.13 0.13 -1.21
C GLY A 35 5.83 0.35 -0.44
N VAL A 36 5.43 -0.63 0.38
CA VAL A 36 4.24 -0.50 1.25
C VAL A 36 4.42 0.63 2.27
N LEU A 37 5.59 0.70 2.91
CA LEU A 37 5.91 1.78 3.85
C LEU A 37 5.95 3.15 3.18
N ALA A 38 6.50 3.24 1.96
CA ALA A 38 6.55 4.48 1.20
C ALA A 38 5.15 5.01 0.85
N ILE A 39 4.22 4.13 0.45
CA ILE A 39 2.82 4.50 0.19
C ILE A 39 2.16 5.00 1.48
N GLY A 40 2.36 4.30 2.60
CA GLY A 40 1.85 4.74 3.90
C GLY A 40 2.34 6.12 4.28
N ALA A 41 3.65 6.36 4.21
CA ALA A 41 4.25 7.66 4.51
C ALA A 41 3.72 8.78 3.58
N LEU A 42 3.56 8.49 2.29
CA LEU A 42 3.01 9.43 1.32
C LEU A 42 1.58 9.85 1.68
N ILE A 43 0.72 8.87 1.96
CA ILE A 43 -0.69 9.13 2.32
C ILE A 43 -0.76 9.90 3.64
N THR A 44 0.03 9.52 4.64
CA THR A 44 0.09 10.25 5.92
C THR A 44 0.53 11.70 5.72
N GLY A 45 1.53 11.96 4.87
CA GLY A 45 1.97 13.32 4.55
C GLY A 45 0.87 14.15 3.88
N LEU A 46 0.14 13.56 2.93
CA LEU A 46 -0.99 14.21 2.25
C LEU A 46 -2.11 14.55 3.24
N LEU A 47 -2.47 13.60 4.10
CA LEU A 47 -3.47 13.80 5.15
C LEU A 47 -3.03 14.87 6.14
N LEU A 48 -1.76 14.87 6.56
CA LEU A 48 -1.23 15.86 7.49
C LEU A 48 -1.24 17.28 6.88
N SER A 49 -0.90 17.40 5.59
CA SER A 49 -0.96 18.67 4.87
C SER A 49 -2.36 19.28 4.87
N THR A 50 -3.39 18.44 4.67
CA THR A 50 -4.79 18.89 4.65
C THR A 50 -5.39 19.03 6.05
N ALA A 51 -4.93 18.25 7.02
CA ALA A 51 -5.37 18.31 8.41
C ALA A 51 -5.16 19.70 9.03
N ALA A 52 -4.06 20.39 8.69
CA ALA A 52 -3.81 21.76 9.15
C ALA A 52 -4.91 22.74 8.71
N ILE A 53 -5.39 22.60 7.47
CA ILE A 53 -6.46 23.43 6.89
C ILE A 53 -7.78 23.15 7.62
N VAL A 54 -8.13 21.87 7.78
CA VAL A 54 -9.36 21.45 8.48
C VAL A 54 -9.33 21.91 9.94
N TRP A 55 -8.18 21.81 10.60
CA TRP A 55 -8.01 22.26 11.98
C TRP A 55 -8.18 23.78 12.13
N ALA A 56 -7.56 24.56 11.24
CA ALA A 56 -7.71 26.01 11.22
C ALA A 56 -9.17 26.43 10.96
N ALA A 57 -9.86 25.73 10.05
CA ALA A 57 -11.27 25.97 9.76
C ALA A 57 -12.18 25.61 10.96
N ARG A 58 -11.90 24.50 11.65
CA ARG A 58 -12.64 24.07 12.85
C ARG A 58 -12.48 25.05 14.01
N ARG A 59 -11.33 25.70 14.14
CA ARG A 59 -11.04 26.65 15.22
C ARG A 59 -11.79 27.99 15.10
N ARG A 60 -12.43 28.27 13.95
CA ARG A 60 -13.25 29.47 13.74
C ARG A 60 -14.75 29.26 13.99
N ARG A 61 -15.20 28.04 14.30
CA ARG A 61 -16.53 27.80 14.89
C ARG A 61 -16.42 27.79 16.41
#